data_AF-A0A661NQ98-F1
#
_entry.id   AF-A0A661NQ98-F1
#
_cell.length_a   1.000
_cell.length_b   1.000
_cell.length_c   1.000
_cell.angle_alpha   90.00
_cell.angle_beta   90.00
_cell.angle_gamma   90.00
#
_symmetry.space_group_name_H-M   'P 1'
#
loop_
_entity.id
_entity.type
_entity.pdbx_description
1 polymer ?
#
loop_
_entity_poly.entity_id
_entity_poly.type
_entity_poly.pdbx_seq_one_letter_code
_entity_poly.pdbx_strand_id
1 'polypeptide(L)'
;MTVAAQRRGVDHPASHWLTYALGAVVVRLFGARLPDRIGPANLIAPAMAFYVVAMMLAARATSFSDFLVASLCAGIGHGYCFPVLTSQVVSRAPDAFRGSALAFFTALWVLSELGVSPTFGAVADRHGDGAMFWLATACGILCLALWLVLEHRLGGPTAEQSASHSP
;
A
#
# COMPACT_ATOMS: atom_id res chain seq x y z
N MET A 1 -10.36 -1.55 20.15
CA MET A 1 -9.57 -2.14 21.25
C MET A 1 -10.54 -2.82 22.21
N THR A 2 -10.63 -4.15 22.20
CA THR A 2 -11.57 -4.90 23.06
C THR A 2 -10.90 -5.28 24.38
N VAL A 3 -11.68 -5.24 25.46
CA VAL A 3 -11.29 -5.51 26.86
C VAL A 3 -10.63 -6.90 27.04
N ALA A 4 -10.77 -7.80 26.07
CA ALA A 4 -10.13 -9.11 26.03
C ALA A 4 -8.59 -9.06 25.81
N ALA A 5 -8.07 -8.06 25.07
CA ALA A 5 -6.64 -7.95 24.77
C ALA A 5 -5.80 -7.56 26.00
N GLN A 6 -6.38 -6.78 26.92
CA GLN A 6 -5.72 -6.30 28.13
C GLN A 6 -5.48 -7.40 29.17
N ARG A 7 -6.23 -8.52 29.11
CA ARG A 7 -6.13 -9.62 30.07
C ARG A 7 -5.02 -10.64 29.74
N ARG A 8 -4.37 -10.54 28.58
CA ARG A 8 -3.36 -11.49 28.11
C ARG A 8 -1.90 -10.99 28.16
N GLY A 9 -1.63 -9.82 28.77
CA GLY A 9 -0.27 -9.29 28.88
C GLY A 9 0.38 -8.95 27.53
N VAL A 10 -0.42 -8.66 26.50
CA VAL A 10 0.07 -8.22 25.18
C VAL A 10 0.32 -6.71 25.25
N ASP A 11 1.42 -6.32 25.88
CA ASP A 11 1.68 -4.94 26.31
C ASP A 11 2.04 -3.93 25.20
N HIS A 12 2.11 -4.30 23.92
CA HIS A 12 2.64 -3.37 22.90
C HIS A 12 1.93 -3.35 21.52
N PRO A 13 0.60 -3.16 21.41
CA PRO A 13 0.01 -2.81 20.11
C PRO A 13 0.62 -1.53 19.52
N ALA A 14 1.09 -0.61 20.37
CA ALA A 14 1.80 0.60 19.94
C ALA A 14 3.11 0.31 19.21
N SER A 15 3.85 -0.77 19.53
CA SER A 15 5.14 -1.04 18.88
C SER A 15 4.99 -1.37 17.40
N HIS A 16 3.91 -2.05 17.00
CA HIS A 16 3.59 -2.33 15.60
C HIS A 16 3.32 -1.04 14.83
N TRP A 17 2.50 -0.16 15.40
CA TRP A 17 2.23 1.15 14.81
C TRP A 17 3.47 2.04 14.76
N LEU A 18 4.33 2.00 15.77
CA LEU A 18 5.57 2.74 15.81
C LEU A 18 6.60 2.23 14.79
N THR A 19 6.76 0.92 14.66
CA THR A 19 7.68 0.33 13.66
C THR A 19 7.18 0.57 12.24
N TYR A 20 5.87 0.48 12.02
CA TYR A 20 5.24 0.90 10.78
C TYR A 20 5.51 2.38 10.47
N ALA A 21 5.23 3.27 11.42
CA ALA A 21 5.47 4.70 11.26
C ALA A 21 6.95 5.00 11.00
N LEU A 22 7.86 4.31 11.69
CA LEU A 22 9.30 4.42 11.47
C LEU A 22 9.68 4.04 10.04
N GLY A 23 9.18 2.91 9.53
CA GLY A 23 9.42 2.50 8.15
C GLY A 23 8.93 3.53 7.13
N ALA A 24 7.73 4.08 7.36
CA ALA A 24 7.16 5.12 6.51
C ALA A 24 7.97 6.43 6.56
N VAL A 25 8.45 6.83 7.74
CA VAL A 25 9.27 8.04 7.91
C VAL A 25 10.63 7.87 7.26
N VAL A 26 11.32 6.75 7.53
CA VAL A 26 12.63 6.43 6.96
C VAL A 26 12.56 6.47 5.45
N VAL A 27 11.59 5.77 4.84
CA VAL A 27 11.50 5.72 3.39
C VAL A 27 11.26 7.11 2.78
N ARG A 28 10.44 7.94 3.42
CA ARG A 28 10.18 9.32 2.98
C ARG A 28 11.40 10.21 3.15
N LEU A 29 12.15 10.11 4.24
CA LEU A 29 13.35 10.92 4.46
C LEU A 29 14.46 10.58 3.46
N PHE A 30 14.72 9.28 3.26
CA PHE A 30 15.84 8.84 2.42
C PHE A 30 15.51 8.78 0.94
N GLY A 31 14.24 8.57 0.56
CA GLY A 31 13.84 8.53 -0.83
C GLY A 31 12.77 9.56 -1.19
N ALA A 32 12.80 10.74 -0.56
CA ALA A 32 11.99 11.90 -0.97
C ALA A 32 12.17 12.25 -2.45
N ARG A 33 13.39 12.09 -2.98
CA ARG A 33 13.74 12.39 -4.39
C ARG A 33 13.51 11.21 -5.34
N LEU A 34 13.09 10.06 -4.82
CA LEU A 34 12.92 8.86 -5.63
C LEU A 34 11.76 8.99 -6.62
N PRO A 35 10.57 9.50 -6.25
CA PRO A 35 9.48 9.73 -7.20
C PRO A 35 9.86 10.66 -8.36
N ASP A 36 10.66 11.71 -8.07
CA ASP A 36 11.09 12.68 -9.08
C ASP A 36 12.11 12.10 -10.07
N ARG A 37 12.91 11.11 -9.65
CA ARG A 37 13.99 10.52 -10.46
C ARG A 37 13.54 9.40 -11.38
N ILE A 38 12.71 8.49 -10.88
CA ILE A 38 12.27 7.31 -11.64
C ILE A 38 10.82 7.40 -12.09
N GLY A 39 10.13 8.49 -11.78
CA GLY A 39 8.73 8.73 -12.13
C GLY A 39 7.77 8.14 -11.08
N PRO A 40 6.69 8.87 -10.73
CA PRO A 40 5.78 8.44 -9.67
C PRO A 40 5.13 7.08 -9.98
N ALA A 41 4.73 6.84 -11.23
CA ALA A 41 4.07 5.59 -11.62
C ALA A 41 4.91 4.34 -11.31
N ASN A 42 6.22 4.42 -11.58
CA ASN A 42 7.17 3.33 -11.39
C ASN A 42 7.43 2.98 -9.91
N LEU A 43 7.00 3.81 -8.95
CA LEU A 43 7.10 3.49 -7.51
C LEU A 43 5.92 2.69 -6.98
N ILE A 44 4.80 2.61 -7.72
CA ILE A 44 3.59 1.95 -7.21
C ILE A 44 3.82 0.44 -7.13
N ALA A 45 4.34 -0.17 -8.20
CA ALA A 45 4.66 -1.60 -8.22
C ALA A 45 5.61 -2.04 -7.08
N PRO A 46 6.79 -1.41 -6.84
CA PRO A 46 7.64 -1.79 -5.72
C PRO A 46 6.98 -1.53 -4.36
N ALA A 47 6.23 -0.43 -4.19
CA ALA A 47 5.51 -0.17 -2.95
C ALA A 47 4.46 -1.25 -2.64
N MET A 48 3.72 -1.70 -3.66
CA MET A 48 2.76 -2.80 -3.55
C MET A 48 3.46 -4.14 -3.26
N ALA A 49 4.63 -4.38 -3.87
CA ALA A 49 5.43 -5.56 -3.57
C ALA A 49 5.88 -5.59 -2.10
N PHE A 50 6.29 -4.46 -1.52
CA PHE A 50 6.59 -4.36 -0.08
C PHE A 50 5.41 -4.73 0.80
N TYR A 51 4.18 -4.34 0.42
CA TYR A 51 2.97 -4.75 1.12
C TYR A 51 2.70 -6.26 1.03
N VAL A 52 2.86 -6.86 -0.15
CA VAL A 52 2.71 -8.30 -0.33
C VAL A 52 3.72 -9.06 0.54
N VAL A 53 4.98 -8.63 0.54
CA VAL A 53 6.03 -9.21 1.38
C VAL A 53 5.68 -9.05 2.86
N ALA A 54 5.21 -7.89 3.29
CA ALA A 54 4.79 -7.65 4.67
C ALA A 54 3.67 -8.60 5.11
N MET A 55 2.64 -8.80 4.28
CA MET A 55 1.54 -9.72 4.58
C MET A 55 2.02 -11.18 4.59
N MET A 56 2.93 -11.55 3.70
CA MET A 56 3.51 -12.90 3.66
C MET A 56 4.38 -13.19 4.89
N LEU A 57 5.14 -12.20 5.36
CA LEU A 57 5.90 -12.29 6.62
C LEU A 57 4.96 -12.42 7.81
N ALA A 58 3.89 -11.61 7.86
CA ALA A 58 2.88 -11.70 8.91
C ALA A 58 2.17 -13.06 8.93
N ALA A 59 1.89 -13.65 7.76
CA ALA A 59 1.28 -14.98 7.64
C ALA A 59 2.14 -16.13 8.19
N ARG A 60 3.47 -15.92 8.27
CA ARG A 60 4.44 -16.87 8.81
C ARG A 60 5.00 -16.47 10.17
N ALA A 61 4.53 -15.37 10.73
CA ALA A 61 5.03 -14.85 11.98
C ALA A 61 4.70 -15.80 13.13
N THR A 62 5.73 -16.21 13.88
CA THR A 62 5.59 -17.06 15.08
C THR A 62 6.01 -16.32 16.34
N SER A 63 6.72 -15.20 16.18
CA SER A 63 7.21 -14.36 17.26
C SER A 63 6.78 -12.90 17.10
N PHE A 64 6.84 -12.14 18.19
CA PHE A 64 6.60 -10.70 18.18
C PHE A 64 7.58 -9.95 17.26
N SER A 65 8.84 -10.37 17.23
CA SER A 65 9.86 -9.79 16.35
C SER A 65 9.53 -9.94 14.88
N ASP A 66 8.94 -11.08 14.46
CA ASP A 66 8.51 -11.29 13.07
C ASP A 66 7.44 -10.27 12.66
N PHE A 67 6.49 -10.00 13.56
CA PHE A 67 5.46 -8.99 13.32
C PHE A 67 6.03 -7.56 13.27
N LEU A 68 7.09 -7.24 14.02
CA LEU A 68 7.75 -5.93 13.91
C LEU A 68 8.43 -5.76 12.54
N VAL A 69 9.08 -6.82 12.03
CA VAL A 69 9.67 -6.80 10.69
C VAL A 69 8.59 -6.64 9.63
N ALA A 70 7.48 -7.38 9.74
CA ALA A 70 6.34 -7.23 8.86
C ALA A 70 5.74 -5.81 8.90
N SER A 71 5.57 -5.22 10.09
CA SER A 71 5.11 -3.85 10.27
C SER A 71 6.05 -2.83 9.64
N LEU A 72 7.37 -2.99 9.77
CA LEU A 72 8.37 -2.13 9.14
C LEU A 72 8.26 -2.18 7.61
N CYS A 73 8.17 -3.39 7.03
CA CYS A 73 7.99 -3.58 5.59
C CYS A 73 6.68 -2.94 5.09
N ALA A 74 5.58 -3.11 5.82
CA ALA A 74 4.31 -2.47 5.50
C ALA A 74 4.42 -0.93 5.54
N GLY A 75 5.16 -0.39 6.51
CA GLY A 75 5.41 1.04 6.64
C GLY A 75 6.18 1.61 5.44
N ILE A 76 7.21 0.90 4.99
CA ILE A 76 7.98 1.24 3.79
C ILE A 76 7.08 1.27 2.55
N GLY A 77 6.25 0.24 2.35
CA GLY A 77 5.28 0.20 1.24
C GLY A 77 4.27 1.35 1.29
N HIS A 78 3.67 1.59 2.47
CA HIS A 78 2.69 2.67 2.65
C HIS A 78 3.28 4.06 2.43
N GLY A 79 4.54 4.22 2.85
CA GLY A 79 5.26 5.49 2.81
C GLY A 79 5.19 6.17 1.45
N TYR A 80 5.19 5.37 0.37
CA TYR A 80 5.06 5.84 -1.01
C TYR A 80 3.70 5.64 -1.65
N CYS A 81 2.99 4.56 -1.33
CA CYS A 81 1.77 4.20 -2.07
C CYS A 81 0.74 5.35 -2.08
N PHE A 82 0.42 5.91 -0.90
CA PHE A 82 -0.55 7.01 -0.80
C PHE A 82 -0.12 8.29 -1.52
N PRO A 83 1.06 8.91 -1.25
CA PRO A 83 1.45 10.16 -1.91
C PRO A 83 1.68 10.02 -3.42
N VAL A 84 2.12 8.85 -3.88
CA VAL A 84 2.32 8.61 -5.30
C VAL A 84 0.98 8.47 -6.03
N LEU A 85 0.02 7.74 -5.44
CA LEU A 85 -1.34 7.63 -6.00
C LEU A 85 -2.07 8.98 -6.01
N THR A 86 -1.98 9.77 -4.95
CA THR A 86 -2.59 11.11 -4.93
C THR A 86 -1.95 12.02 -5.99
N SER A 87 -0.62 11.99 -6.15
CA SER A 87 0.08 12.71 -7.21
C SER A 87 -0.42 12.31 -8.60
N GLN A 88 -0.60 11.01 -8.86
CA GLN A 88 -1.15 10.53 -10.13
C GLN A 88 -2.59 11.00 -10.36
N VAL A 89 -3.46 10.92 -9.35
CA VAL A 89 -4.85 11.42 -9.45
C VAL A 89 -4.87 12.89 -9.81
N VAL A 90 -4.05 13.72 -9.14
CA VAL A 90 -3.97 15.15 -9.42
C VAL A 90 -3.40 15.43 -10.81
N SER A 91 -2.35 14.70 -11.23
CA SER A 91 -1.70 14.91 -12.53
C SER A 91 -2.59 14.55 -13.72
N ARG A 92 -3.54 13.64 -13.55
CA ARG A 92 -4.48 13.20 -14.60
C ARG A 92 -5.78 13.99 -14.61
N ALA A 93 -6.08 14.73 -13.54
CA ALA A 93 -7.30 15.52 -13.43
C ALA A 93 -7.12 16.90 -14.10
N PRO A 94 -8.13 17.40 -14.84
CA PRO A 94 -8.13 18.78 -15.31
C PRO A 94 -8.01 19.77 -14.13
N ASP A 95 -7.32 20.88 -14.34
CA ASP A 95 -6.97 21.85 -13.28
C ASP A 95 -8.17 22.29 -12.44
N ALA A 96 -9.32 22.54 -13.08
CA ALA A 96 -10.56 22.94 -12.42
C ALA A 96 -11.15 21.87 -11.48
N PHE A 97 -10.81 20.59 -11.67
CA PHE A 97 -11.40 19.46 -10.95
C PHE A 97 -10.40 18.71 -10.05
N ARG A 98 -9.14 19.17 -9.94
CA ARG A 98 -8.12 18.52 -9.10
C ARG A 98 -8.56 18.32 -7.65
N GLY A 99 -9.21 19.34 -7.07
CA GLY A 99 -9.74 19.27 -5.70
C GLY A 99 -10.82 18.21 -5.54
N SER A 100 -11.78 18.16 -6.47
CA SER A 100 -12.85 17.15 -6.48
C SER A 100 -12.32 15.73 -6.74
N ALA A 101 -11.36 15.58 -7.65
CA ALA A 101 -10.72 14.29 -7.93
C ALA A 101 -9.99 13.75 -6.70
N LEU A 102 -9.26 14.61 -6.00
CA LEU A 102 -8.56 14.23 -4.77
C LEU A 102 -9.55 13.88 -3.65
N ALA A 103 -10.62 14.66 -3.48
CA ALA A 103 -11.66 14.38 -2.50
C ALA A 103 -12.37 13.04 -2.77
N PHE A 104 -12.65 12.73 -4.03
CA PHE A 104 -13.24 11.45 -4.41
C PHE A 104 -12.28 10.28 -4.16
N PHE A 105 -10.99 10.44 -4.50
CA PHE A 105 -9.97 9.44 -4.23
C PHE A 105 -9.83 9.14 -2.73
N THR A 106 -9.74 10.18 -1.88
CA THR A 106 -9.62 9.98 -0.43
C THR A 106 -10.90 9.42 0.18
N ALA A 107 -12.08 9.81 -0.32
CA ALA A 107 -13.35 9.23 0.10
C ALA A 107 -13.42 7.73 -0.21
N LEU A 108 -13.00 7.31 -1.41
CA LEU A 108 -12.90 5.89 -1.77
C LEU A 108 -11.88 5.15 -0.92
N TRP A 109 -10.75 5.77 -0.60
CA TRP A 109 -9.73 5.19 0.26
C TRP A 109 -10.30 4.86 1.64
N VAL A 110 -10.94 5.85 2.28
CA VAL A 110 -11.56 5.68 3.60
C VAL A 110 -12.71 4.67 3.55
N LEU A 111 -13.56 4.72 2.51
CA LEU A 111 -14.66 3.77 2.35
C LEU A 111 -14.14 2.32 2.23
N SER A 112 -13.04 2.14 1.50
CA SER A 112 -12.37 0.84 1.37
C SER A 112 -11.84 0.37 2.70
N GLU A 113 -11.17 1.23 3.48
CA GLU A 113 -10.66 0.90 4.81
C GLU A 113 -11.78 0.47 5.77
N LEU A 114 -12.91 1.18 5.74
CA LEU A 114 -14.09 0.85 6.54
C LEU A 114 -14.75 -0.48 6.16
N GLY A 115 -14.71 -0.87 4.87
CA GLY A 115 -15.29 -2.13 4.39
C GLY A 115 -14.35 -3.34 4.54
N VAL A 116 -13.07 -3.15 4.24
CA VAL A 116 -12.05 -4.20 4.25
C VAL A 116 -11.72 -4.63 5.68
N SER A 117 -11.56 -3.68 6.62
CA SER A 117 -11.12 -4.00 7.98
C SER A 117 -12.07 -4.97 8.72
N PRO A 118 -13.41 -4.74 8.75
CA PRO A 118 -14.33 -5.70 9.38
C PRO A 118 -14.41 -7.03 8.63
N THR A 119 -14.29 -7.02 7.30
CA THR A 119 -14.32 -8.24 6.49
C THR A 119 -13.14 -9.14 6.83
N PHE A 120 -11.94 -8.56 6.91
CA PHE A 120 -10.73 -9.30 7.30
C PHE A 120 -10.76 -9.72 8.77
N GLY A 121 -11.30 -8.87 9.67
CA GLY A 121 -11.54 -9.25 11.06
C GLY A 121 -12.46 -10.47 11.20
N ALA A 122 -13.55 -10.53 10.43
CA ALA A 122 -14.45 -11.68 10.43
C ALA A 122 -13.79 -12.96 9.89
N VAL A 123 -12.85 -12.85 8.96
CA VAL A 123 -12.04 -13.98 8.49
C VAL A 123 -11.09 -14.45 9.57
N ALA A 124 -10.41 -13.53 10.27
CA ALA A 124 -9.56 -13.86 11.41
C ALA A 124 -10.33 -14.57 12.53
N ASP A 125 -11.53 -14.08 12.87
CA ASP A 125 -12.37 -14.67 13.92
C ASP A 125 -12.80 -16.11 13.58
N ARG A 126 -13.01 -16.44 12.29
CA ARG A 126 -13.50 -17.76 11.85
C ARG A 126 -12.42 -18.75 11.48
N HIS A 127 -11.32 -18.28 10.90
CA HIS A 127 -10.28 -19.11 10.29
C HIS A 127 -8.89 -18.87 10.87
N GLY A 128 -8.76 -17.94 11.83
CA GLY A 128 -7.51 -17.56 12.47
C GLY A 128 -6.74 -16.48 11.70
N ASP A 129 -5.86 -15.78 12.42
CA ASP A 129 -5.07 -14.65 11.90
C ASP A 129 -4.18 -15.05 10.70
N GLY A 130 -3.60 -16.26 10.74
CA GLY A 130 -2.76 -16.75 9.64
C GLY A 130 -3.52 -16.89 8.31
N ALA A 131 -4.76 -17.40 8.34
CA ALA A 131 -5.59 -17.51 7.15
C ALA A 131 -5.97 -16.12 6.60
N MET A 132 -6.24 -15.15 7.49
CA MET A 132 -6.47 -13.76 7.13
C MET A 132 -5.25 -13.16 6.39
N PHE A 133 -4.04 -13.35 6.90
CA PHE A 133 -2.83 -12.83 6.25
C PHE A 133 -2.51 -13.50 4.91
N TRP A 134 -2.77 -14.80 4.77
CA TRP A 134 -2.66 -15.49 3.48
C TRP A 134 -3.66 -14.96 2.45
N LEU A 135 -4.91 -14.72 2.87
CA LEU A 135 -5.91 -14.07 2.02
C LEU A 135 -5.47 -12.66 1.62
N ALA A 136 -4.94 -11.87 2.57
CA ALA A 136 -4.40 -10.54 2.28
C ALA A 136 -3.26 -10.58 1.26
N THR A 137 -2.37 -11.58 1.39
CA THR A 137 -1.26 -11.80 0.46
C THR A 137 -1.77 -12.12 -0.94
N ALA A 138 -2.76 -13.02 -1.06
CA ALA A 138 -3.37 -13.35 -2.35
C ALA A 138 -4.05 -12.14 -3.01
N CYS A 139 -4.82 -11.36 -2.25
CA CYS A 139 -5.43 -10.11 -2.73
C CYS A 139 -4.35 -9.09 -3.15
N GLY A 140 -3.28 -8.94 -2.38
CA GLY A 140 -2.17 -8.04 -2.68
C GLY A 140 -1.46 -8.42 -4.00
N ILE A 141 -1.20 -9.72 -4.21
CA ILE A 141 -0.63 -10.24 -5.47
C ILE A 141 -1.57 -9.94 -6.64
N LEU A 142 -2.87 -10.17 -6.48
CA LEU A 142 -3.86 -9.88 -7.51
C LEU A 142 -3.87 -8.38 -7.85
N CYS A 143 -3.89 -7.50 -6.84
CA CYS A 143 -3.84 -6.06 -7.05
C CYS A 143 -2.55 -5.62 -7.75
N LEU A 144 -1.41 -6.18 -7.37
CA LEU A 144 -0.13 -5.91 -8.03
C LEU A 144 -0.14 -6.38 -9.49
N ALA A 145 -0.67 -7.56 -9.78
CA ALA A 145 -0.80 -8.07 -11.14
C ALA A 145 -1.74 -7.19 -11.98
N LEU A 146 -2.90 -6.81 -11.42
CA LEU A 146 -3.84 -5.89 -12.07
C LEU A 146 -3.19 -4.54 -12.36
N TRP A 147 -2.43 -4.00 -11.41
CA TRP A 147 -1.68 -2.75 -11.60
C TRP A 147 -0.71 -2.85 -12.78
N LEU A 148 0.14 -3.89 -12.80
CA LEU A 148 1.11 -4.10 -13.88
C LEU A 148 0.43 -4.26 -15.25
N VAL A 149 -0.69 -4.97 -15.31
CA VAL A 149 -1.47 -5.12 -16.55
C VAL A 149 -2.05 -3.79 -16.99
N LEU A 150 -2.66 -3.01 -16.08
CA LEU A 150 -3.24 -1.71 -16.40
C LEU A 150 -2.16 -0.70 -16.83
N GLU A 151 -1.02 -0.69 -16.15
CA GLU A 151 0.09 0.20 -16.47
C GLU A 151 0.71 -0.15 -17.83
N HIS A 152 0.85 -1.44 -18.18
CA HIS A 152 1.25 -1.84 -19.53
C HIS A 152 0.22 -1.46 -20.61
N ARG A 153 -1.08 -1.48 -20.29
CA ARG A 153 -2.15 -1.13 -21.25
C ARG A 153 -2.27 0.37 -21.46
N LEU A 154 -2.13 1.16 -20.40
CA LEU A 154 -2.24 2.62 -20.41
C LEU A 154 -0.91 3.31 -20.76
N GLY A 155 0.22 2.63 -20.54
CA GLY A 155 1.58 3.05 -20.90
C GLY A 155 2.10 2.46 -22.22
N GLY A 156 1.23 1.83 -23.02
CA GLY A 156 1.56 1.47 -24.41
C GLY A 156 2.02 2.68 -25.22
N PRO A 157 2.93 2.51 -26.20
CA PRO A 157 3.92 3.51 -26.63
C PRO A 157 3.32 4.89 -26.77
N THR A 158 3.73 5.79 -25.88
CA THR A 158 3.51 7.23 -25.97
C THR A 158 3.81 7.65 -27.40
N ALA A 159 2.89 8.40 -28.00
CA ALA A 159 2.96 9.00 -29.32
C ALA A 159 4.19 9.92 -29.57
N GLU A 160 5.18 9.92 -28.68
CA GLU A 160 6.48 10.59 -28.83
C GLU A 160 7.38 9.95 -29.90
N GLN A 161 7.17 8.67 -30.27
CA GLN A 161 7.91 8.07 -31.39
C GLN A 161 7.39 8.52 -32.77
N SER A 162 6.16 9.03 -32.88
CA SER A 162 5.60 9.50 -34.16
C SER A 162 6.01 10.92 -34.53
N ALA A 163 6.69 11.67 -33.66
CA ALA A 163 7.17 13.03 -33.94
C ALA A 163 8.65 13.09 -34.40
N SER A 164 9.37 11.97 -34.37
CA SER A 164 10.79 11.89 -34.77
C SER A 164 11.04 11.33 -36.18
N HIS A 165 9.98 10.98 -36.91
CA HIS A 165 10.03 10.53 -38.30
C HIS A 165 9.11 11.36 -39.19
N SER A 166 9.44 12.64 -39.30
CA SER A 166 9.11 13.45 -40.47
C SER A 166 10.42 13.91 -41.10
N PRO A 167 10.97 13.17 -42.07
CA PRO A 167 11.97 13.71 -43.00
C PRO A 167 11.35 14.73 -43.96
#